data_AF-A0A9P6UCM7-F1
#
_entry.id   AF-A0A9P6UCM7-F1
#
_cell.length_a   1.000
_cell.length_b   1.000
_cell.length_c   1.000
_cell.angle_alpha   90.00
_cell.angle_beta   90.00
_cell.angle_gamma   90.00
#
_symmetry.space_group_name_H-M   'P 1'
#
loop_
_entity.id
_entity.type
_entity.pdbx_description
1 polymer ?
#
loop_
_entity_poly.entity_id
_entity_poly.type
_entity_poly.pdbx_seq_one_letter_code
_entity_poly.pdbx_strand_id
1 'polypeptide(L)'
;MDQVAIRRDLVGAVEANYSKKAKTVPYVTMWSKESVYIHPSSGLFGFSMDKAPAMVVYQDLQRTVKAVEIESKPSKIYLKGLTVVDPKWMATLANGTGLVRASKERIIKIDDKTQKAITDITYGPHYWPLPPIGIWQRREGARLVPMSKAEVTAKKVQISRKANR
;
A
#
# COMPACT_ATOMS: atom_id res chain seq x y z
N MET A 1 -12.24 6.80 5.72
CA MET A 1 -10.85 6.38 5.41
C MET A 1 -10.59 6.66 3.94
N ASP A 2 -10.56 7.94 3.60
CA ASP A 2 -10.70 8.47 2.25
C ASP A 2 -9.62 9.51 1.96
N GLN A 3 -8.98 10.02 3.01
CA GLN A 3 -7.84 10.91 2.95
C GLN A 3 -6.53 10.11 2.97
N VAL A 4 -6.32 9.31 1.92
CA VAL A 4 -5.11 8.49 1.74
C VAL A 4 -4.29 9.02 0.57
N ALA A 5 -2.98 9.06 0.76
CA ALA A 5 -2.02 9.35 -0.28
C ALA A 5 -0.97 8.24 -0.38
N ILE A 6 -0.63 7.88 -1.62
CA ILE A 6 0.39 6.88 -1.94
C ILE A 6 1.54 7.54 -2.69
N ARG A 7 2.75 7.03 -2.47
CA ARG A 7 3.95 7.53 -3.15
C ARG A 7 3.83 7.32 -4.66
N ARG A 8 4.14 8.35 -5.45
CA ARG A 8 3.82 8.38 -6.89
C ARG A 8 4.47 7.25 -7.69
N ASP A 9 5.68 6.85 -7.31
CA ASP A 9 6.45 5.75 -7.94
C ASP A 9 5.80 4.37 -7.83
N LEU A 10 4.92 4.17 -6.85
CA LEU A 10 4.25 2.89 -6.64
C LEU A 10 3.03 2.70 -7.54
N VAL A 11 2.52 3.78 -8.14
CA VAL A 11 1.28 3.78 -8.93
C VAL A 11 1.53 4.20 -10.38
N GLY A 12 2.60 4.93 -10.67
CA GLY A 12 2.91 5.34 -12.03
C GLY A 12 4.32 5.87 -12.20
N ALA A 13 4.59 6.38 -13.40
CA ALA A 13 5.86 6.99 -13.71
C ALA A 13 6.07 8.26 -12.85
N VAL A 14 7.23 8.33 -12.21
CA VAL A 14 7.69 9.55 -11.56
C VAL A 14 7.99 10.57 -12.66
N GLU A 15 7.67 11.85 -12.43
CA GLU A 15 7.93 12.93 -13.37
C GLU A 15 9.39 12.88 -13.87
N ALA A 16 9.61 13.10 -15.17
CA ALA A 16 10.90 12.88 -15.84
C ALA A 16 12.07 13.66 -15.19
N ASN A 17 11.79 14.74 -14.48
CA ASN A 17 12.78 15.60 -13.82
C ASN A 17 13.01 15.25 -12.33
N TYR A 18 12.42 14.17 -11.82
CA TYR A 18 12.56 13.80 -10.43
C TYR A 18 13.87 13.05 -10.16
N SER A 19 14.75 13.68 -9.38
CA SER A 19 15.93 13.00 -8.84
C SER A 19 15.56 12.20 -7.60
N LYS A 20 16.02 10.94 -7.50
CA LYS A 20 15.90 10.13 -6.26
C LYS A 20 16.54 10.80 -5.03
N LYS A 21 17.45 11.76 -5.25
CA LYS A 21 18.09 12.59 -4.22
C LYS A 21 17.24 13.81 -3.80
N ALA A 22 16.11 14.06 -4.45
CA ALA A 22 15.24 15.17 -4.11
C ALA A 22 14.67 14.97 -2.70
N LYS A 23 14.72 16.05 -1.90
CA LYS A 23 14.21 16.08 -0.52
C LYS A 23 12.67 16.16 -0.44
N THR A 24 11.99 16.18 -1.57
CA THR A 24 10.53 16.33 -1.66
C THR A 24 9.94 15.23 -2.50
N VAL A 25 9.47 14.17 -1.85
CA VAL A 25 8.90 13.00 -2.51
C VAL A 25 7.46 13.31 -2.96
N PRO A 26 7.10 13.04 -4.23
CA PRO A 26 5.74 13.23 -4.73
C PRO A 26 4.83 12.08 -4.28
N TYR A 27 3.66 12.45 -3.81
CA TYR A 27 2.55 11.56 -3.49
C TYR A 27 1.36 11.87 -4.41
N VAL A 28 0.42 10.93 -4.47
CA VAL A 28 -0.85 11.07 -5.19
C VAL A 28 -1.97 10.74 -4.23
N THR A 29 -3.01 11.57 -4.21
CA THR A 29 -4.17 11.37 -3.35
C THR A 29 -5.19 10.43 -3.97
N MET A 30 -6.07 9.86 -3.16
CA MET A 30 -7.07 8.90 -3.64
C MET A 30 -8.04 9.52 -4.67
N TRP A 31 -8.33 10.81 -4.53
CA TRP A 31 -9.33 11.54 -5.33
C TRP A 31 -8.74 12.36 -6.48
N SER A 32 -7.42 12.55 -6.51
CA SER A 32 -6.74 13.35 -7.53
C SER A 32 -5.39 12.76 -7.90
N LYS A 33 -5.09 12.79 -9.21
CA LYS A 33 -3.83 12.34 -9.81
C LYS A 33 -2.70 13.39 -9.74
N GLU A 34 -2.98 14.56 -9.18
CA GLU A 34 -2.01 15.63 -8.99
C GLU A 34 -0.91 15.21 -8.01
N SER A 35 0.31 15.69 -8.27
CA SER A 35 1.46 15.50 -7.38
C SER A 35 1.30 16.39 -6.14
N VAL A 36 1.14 15.77 -4.97
CA VAL A 36 1.10 16.42 -3.66
C VAL A 36 2.37 16.10 -2.88
N TYR A 37 2.74 16.97 -1.93
CA TYR A 37 4.01 16.87 -1.21
C TYR A 37 3.78 16.88 0.30
N ILE A 38 4.70 16.30 1.07
CA ILE A 38 4.66 16.41 2.53
C ILE A 38 4.92 17.87 2.93
N HIS A 39 4.10 18.43 3.83
CA HIS A 39 4.26 19.81 4.30
C HIS A 39 5.60 20.00 5.06
N PRO A 40 6.31 21.14 4.90
CA PRO A 40 7.59 21.40 5.57
C PRO A 40 7.56 21.33 7.09
N SER A 41 6.40 21.55 7.72
CA SER A 41 6.24 21.43 9.18
C SER A 41 6.09 19.99 9.68
N SER A 42 6.02 19.00 8.80
CA SER A 42 5.93 17.59 9.19
C SER A 42 7.32 17.05 9.54
N GLY A 43 7.41 16.20 10.57
CA GLY A 43 8.65 15.48 10.88
C GLY A 43 9.09 14.49 9.78
N LEU A 44 8.22 14.18 8.82
CA LEU A 44 8.52 13.34 7.66
C LEU A 44 9.07 14.16 6.46
N PHE A 45 9.11 15.49 6.59
CA PHE A 45 9.65 16.34 5.54
C PHE A 45 11.15 16.13 5.35
N GLY A 46 11.62 16.19 4.11
CA GLY A 46 13.04 16.03 3.80
C GLY A 46 13.53 14.59 3.70
N PHE A 47 12.65 13.60 3.91
CA PHE A 47 12.98 12.20 3.67
C PHE A 47 13.28 11.96 2.18
N SER A 48 14.34 11.21 1.92
CA SER A 48 14.63 10.70 0.57
C SER A 48 13.60 9.66 0.18
N MET A 49 13.52 9.38 -1.13
CA MET A 49 12.56 8.42 -1.68
C MET A 49 12.61 7.05 -1.01
N ASP A 50 13.81 6.57 -0.64
CA ASP A 50 13.99 5.25 0.00
C ASP A 50 13.47 5.20 1.44
N LYS A 51 13.46 6.34 2.13
CA LYS A 51 13.01 6.46 3.53
C LYS A 51 11.57 6.94 3.65
N ALA A 52 11.04 7.58 2.60
CA ALA A 52 9.69 8.12 2.59
C ALA A 52 8.66 6.98 2.61
N PRO A 53 7.63 7.05 3.48
CA PRO A 53 6.61 6.01 3.58
C PRO A 53 5.89 5.75 2.25
N ALA A 54 5.54 4.48 2.00
CA ALA A 54 4.79 4.10 0.81
C ALA A 54 3.38 4.72 0.78
N MET A 55 2.70 4.73 1.93
CA MET A 55 1.37 5.32 2.09
C MET A 55 1.28 6.14 3.37
N VAL A 56 0.50 7.20 3.29
CA VAL A 56 0.19 8.08 4.40
C VAL A 56 -1.29 8.43 4.40
N VAL A 57 -1.86 8.53 5.59
CA VAL A 57 -3.15 9.17 5.81
C VAL A 57 -2.88 10.62 6.18
N TYR A 58 -3.64 11.55 5.60
CA TYR A 58 -3.52 12.96 5.88
C TYR A 58 -4.82 13.49 6.47
N GLN A 59 -4.74 14.58 7.21
CA GLN A 59 -5.91 15.27 7.76
C GLN A 59 -6.41 16.34 6.78
N ASP A 60 -5.51 17.15 6.24
CA ASP A 60 -5.84 18.29 5.39
C ASP A 60 -4.88 18.43 4.20
N LEU A 61 -5.39 19.02 3.12
CA LEU A 61 -4.61 19.47 1.97
C LEU A 61 -4.50 20.99 2.01
N GLN A 62 -3.28 21.51 1.98
CA GLN A 62 -3.01 22.94 1.91
C GLN A 62 -2.39 23.30 0.57
N ARG A 63 -3.11 24.07 -0.23
CA ARG A 63 -2.58 24.64 -1.48
C ARG A 63 -1.89 25.95 -1.16
N THR A 64 -0.60 26.07 -1.48
CA THR A 64 0.07 27.36 -1.37
C THR A 64 -0.28 28.20 -2.60
N VAL A 65 -1.15 29.17 -2.42
CA VAL A 65 -1.35 30.24 -3.40
C VAL A 65 -0.15 31.17 -3.24
N LYS A 66 0.76 31.19 -4.21
CA LYS A 66 1.78 32.24 -4.24
C LYS A 66 1.09 33.52 -4.69
N ALA A 67 1.12 34.56 -3.86
CA ALA A 67 0.42 35.83 -4.05
C ALA A 67 0.91 36.66 -5.25
N VAL A 68 1.91 36.20 -5.98
CA VAL A 68 2.41 36.84 -7.19
C VAL A 68 2.76 35.73 -8.17
N GLU A 69 2.14 35.78 -9.35
CA GLU A 69 2.53 35.03 -10.55
C GLU A 69 3.95 35.43 -10.94
N ILE A 70 4.95 34.95 -10.21
CA ILE A 70 6.32 34.91 -10.72
C ILE A 70 6.32 33.70 -11.67
N GLU A 71 5.85 33.97 -12.89
CA GLU A 71 5.81 33.29 -14.21
C GLU A 71 6.30 31.85 -14.42
N SER A 72 6.79 31.09 -13.43
CA SER A 72 7.44 29.80 -13.71
C SER A 72 7.36 28.73 -12.62
N LYS A 73 6.68 28.97 -11.48
CA LYS A 73 6.60 27.95 -10.41
C LYS A 73 5.15 27.60 -10.05
N PRO A 74 4.68 26.37 -10.36
CA PRO A 74 3.31 25.96 -10.08
C PRO A 74 3.02 25.98 -8.57
N SER A 75 1.76 26.29 -8.22
CA SER A 75 1.27 26.18 -6.85
C SER A 75 1.48 24.74 -6.34
N LYS A 76 2.11 24.60 -5.19
CA LYS A 76 2.33 23.28 -4.57
C LYS A 76 1.18 22.98 -3.62
N ILE A 77 0.76 21.72 -3.63
CA ILE A 77 -0.21 21.19 -2.69
C ILE A 77 0.54 20.36 -1.65
N TYR A 78 0.27 20.65 -0.39
CA TYR A 78 0.94 20.01 0.74
C TYR A 78 -0.04 19.22 1.60
N LEU A 79 0.41 18.05 2.06
CA LEU A 79 -0.29 17.19 3.00
C LEU A 79 0.05 17.59 4.45
N LYS A 80 -0.98 17.77 5.28
CA LYS A 80 -0.89 18.07 6.71
C LYS A 80 -1.55 16.99 7.56
N GLY A 81 -1.12 16.88 8.83
CA GLY A 81 -1.65 15.89 9.78
C GLY A 81 -1.35 14.46 9.31
N LEU A 82 -0.08 14.14 9.08
CA LEU A 82 0.33 12.87 8.47
C LEU A 82 0.41 11.74 9.50
N THR A 83 -0.21 10.62 9.16
CA THR A 83 -0.05 9.33 9.85
C THR A 83 0.50 8.31 8.86
N VAL A 84 1.57 7.62 9.23
CA VAL A 84 2.18 6.57 8.41
C VAL A 84 1.37 5.29 8.53
N VAL A 85 1.05 4.66 7.40
CA VAL A 85 0.30 3.40 7.38
C VAL A 85 1.03 2.37 6.52
N ASP A 86 1.19 1.14 7.05
CA ASP A 86 1.68 0.02 6.27
C ASP A 86 0.60 -0.42 5.26
N PRO A 87 0.93 -0.54 3.97
CA PRO A 87 0.01 -1.06 2.96
C PRO A 87 -0.71 -2.36 3.30
N LYS A 88 -0.09 -3.24 4.10
CA LYS A 88 -0.72 -4.50 4.55
C LYS A 88 -1.92 -4.27 5.45
N TRP A 89 -1.93 -3.18 6.21
CA TRP A 89 -3.02 -2.87 7.13
C TRP A 89 -4.21 -2.23 6.43
N MET A 90 -4.00 -1.61 5.26
CA MET A 90 -5.06 -0.93 4.52
C MET A 90 -6.24 -1.84 4.18
N ALA A 91 -5.97 -3.09 3.81
CA ALA A 91 -7.03 -4.06 3.52
C ALA A 91 -7.93 -4.34 4.75
N THR A 92 -7.35 -4.36 5.95
CA THR A 92 -8.07 -4.57 7.21
C THR A 92 -8.75 -3.29 7.68
N LEU A 93 -8.05 -2.15 7.64
CA LEU A 93 -8.55 -0.86 8.11
C LEU A 93 -9.69 -0.32 7.26
N ALA A 94 -9.65 -0.57 5.94
CA ALA A 94 -10.70 -0.15 5.01
C ALA A 94 -11.73 -1.25 4.75
N ASN A 95 -11.70 -2.35 5.50
CA ASN A 95 -12.70 -3.40 5.38
C ASN A 95 -14.10 -2.82 5.67
N GLY A 96 -15.10 -3.20 4.87
CA GLY A 96 -16.47 -2.68 4.97
C GLY A 96 -16.70 -1.27 4.40
N THR A 97 -15.65 -0.54 3.99
CA THR A 97 -15.81 0.82 3.40
C THR A 97 -16.14 0.82 1.90
N GLY A 98 -16.06 -0.34 1.24
CA GLY A 98 -16.22 -0.45 -0.22
C GLY A 98 -15.02 0.00 -1.05
N LEU A 99 -13.96 0.50 -0.41
CA LEU A 99 -12.72 0.96 -1.07
C LEU A 99 -11.72 -0.17 -1.35
N VAL A 100 -11.90 -1.34 -0.74
CA VAL A 100 -11.04 -2.50 -0.93
C VAL A 100 -11.70 -3.46 -1.92
N ARG A 101 -10.96 -3.86 -2.94
CA ARG A 101 -11.41 -4.88 -3.90
C ARG A 101 -10.41 -6.02 -3.98
N ALA A 102 -10.91 -7.22 -3.77
CA ALA A 102 -10.15 -8.46 -3.90
C ALA A 102 -10.38 -9.09 -5.27
N SER A 103 -9.30 -9.56 -5.90
CA SER A 103 -9.38 -10.34 -7.14
C SER A 103 -9.79 -11.79 -6.86
N LYS A 104 -9.93 -12.59 -7.93
CA LYS A 104 -10.15 -14.03 -7.79
C LYS A 104 -8.94 -14.69 -7.11
N GLU A 105 -9.22 -15.55 -6.14
CA GLU A 105 -8.19 -16.26 -5.41
C GLU A 105 -7.37 -17.19 -6.33
N ARG A 106 -6.05 -17.10 -6.22
CA ARG A 106 -5.10 -18.04 -6.84
C ARG A 106 -4.78 -19.13 -5.82
N ILE A 107 -5.23 -20.35 -6.10
CA ILE A 107 -5.07 -21.48 -5.19
C ILE A 107 -3.80 -22.25 -5.54
N ILE A 108 -2.90 -22.37 -4.57
CA ILE A 108 -1.72 -23.24 -4.64
C ILE A 108 -2.02 -24.45 -3.75
N LYS A 109 -2.28 -25.60 -4.37
CA LYS A 109 -2.41 -26.87 -3.65
C LYS A 109 -1.02 -27.32 -3.22
N ILE A 110 -0.88 -27.67 -1.94
CA ILE A 110 0.39 -28.13 -1.37
C ILE A 110 0.32 -29.64 -1.18
N ASP A 111 -0.73 -30.10 -0.50
CA ASP A 111 -1.08 -31.50 -0.31
C ASP A 111 -2.61 -31.67 -0.48
N ASP A 112 -3.13 -32.89 -0.48
CA ASP A 112 -4.58 -33.17 -0.59
C ASP A 112 -5.42 -32.51 0.52
N LYS A 113 -4.81 -32.24 1.67
CA LYS A 113 -5.45 -31.65 2.84
C LYS A 113 -5.07 -30.19 3.08
N THR A 114 -4.15 -29.62 2.31
CA THR A 114 -3.60 -28.29 2.59
C THR A 114 -3.42 -27.48 1.31
N GLN A 115 -3.96 -26.27 1.31
CA GLN A 115 -3.85 -25.34 0.20
C GLN A 115 -3.54 -23.93 0.71
N LYS A 116 -2.91 -23.13 -0.14
CA LYS A 116 -2.65 -21.72 0.10
C LYS A 116 -3.41 -20.91 -0.95
N ALA A 117 -4.38 -20.12 -0.50
CA ALA A 117 -5.08 -19.16 -1.34
C ALA A 117 -4.33 -17.82 -1.30
N ILE A 118 -4.02 -17.25 -2.46
CA ILE A 118 -3.39 -15.94 -2.58
C ILE A 118 -4.33 -15.03 -3.36
N THR A 119 -4.61 -13.87 -2.80
CA THR A 119 -5.56 -12.91 -3.37
C THR A 119 -4.87 -11.57 -3.55
N ASP A 120 -4.94 -11.04 -4.77
CA ASP A 120 -4.43 -9.71 -5.06
C ASP A 120 -5.49 -8.70 -4.63
N ILE A 121 -5.05 -7.63 -3.96
CA ILE A 121 -5.94 -6.64 -3.37
C ILE A 121 -5.62 -5.28 -3.96
N THR A 122 -6.66 -4.54 -4.26
CA THR A 122 -6.57 -3.16 -4.76
C THR A 122 -7.33 -2.22 -3.84
N TYR A 123 -6.91 -0.96 -3.81
CA TYR A 123 -7.47 0.08 -2.95
C TYR A 123 -7.89 1.33 -3.73
N GLY A 124 -9.05 1.86 -3.38
CA GLY A 124 -9.58 3.12 -3.88
C GLY A 124 -10.06 3.09 -5.34
N PRO A 125 -10.52 4.22 -5.86
CA PRO A 125 -11.07 4.35 -7.22
C PRO A 125 -10.02 4.19 -8.32
N HIS A 126 -8.74 4.33 -7.97
CA HIS A 126 -7.60 4.17 -8.88
C HIS A 126 -6.93 2.80 -8.79
N TYR A 127 -7.55 1.84 -8.10
CA TYR A 127 -7.10 0.44 -8.00
C TYR A 127 -5.63 0.30 -7.59
N TRP A 128 -5.20 1.07 -6.61
CA TRP A 128 -3.81 1.04 -6.16
C TRP A 128 -3.45 -0.35 -5.65
N PRO A 129 -2.35 -0.96 -6.13
CA PRO A 129 -1.99 -2.31 -5.75
C PRO A 129 -1.58 -2.33 -4.28
N LEU A 130 -2.24 -3.19 -3.50
CA LEU A 130 -1.82 -3.53 -2.15
C LEU A 130 -1.04 -4.84 -2.13
N PRO A 131 -0.23 -5.09 -1.09
CA PRO A 131 0.42 -6.38 -0.92
C PRO A 131 -0.62 -7.52 -0.93
N PRO A 132 -0.37 -8.59 -1.71
CA PRO A 132 -1.31 -9.70 -1.78
C PRO A 132 -1.42 -10.39 -0.42
N ILE A 133 -2.64 -10.81 -0.09
CA ILE A 133 -2.90 -11.55 1.15
C ILE A 133 -2.93 -13.04 0.82
N GLY A 134 -2.13 -13.81 1.56
CA GLY A 134 -2.07 -15.26 1.44
C GLY A 134 -2.63 -15.94 2.68
N ILE A 135 -3.69 -16.73 2.52
CA ILE A 135 -4.32 -17.49 3.60
C ILE A 135 -4.00 -18.97 3.40
N TRP A 136 -3.45 -19.59 4.44
CA TRP A 136 -3.25 -21.04 4.48
C TRP A 136 -4.54 -21.67 4.97
N GLN A 137 -5.02 -22.68 4.25
CA GLN A 137 -6.26 -23.37 4.55
C GLN A 137 -6.01 -24.87 4.61
N ARG A 138 -6.66 -25.53 5.58
CA ARG A 138 -6.74 -26.98 5.65
C ARG A 138 -8.14 -27.43 5.27
N ARG A 139 -8.22 -28.61 4.65
CA ARG A 139 -9.49 -29.24 4.30
C ARG A 139 -9.93 -30.13 5.46
N GLU A 140 -11.07 -29.80 6.05
CA GLU A 140 -11.78 -30.60 7.03
C GLU A 140 -13.08 -31.11 6.39
N GLY A 141 -13.04 -32.35 5.90
CA GLY A 141 -14.14 -32.92 5.11
C GLY A 141 -14.40 -32.11 3.84
N ALA A 142 -15.57 -31.46 3.77
CA ALA A 142 -15.94 -30.57 2.67
C ALA A 142 -15.58 -29.09 2.90
N ARG A 143 -15.23 -28.69 4.14
CA ARG A 143 -14.99 -27.29 4.52
C ARG A 143 -13.50 -26.96 4.46
N LEU A 144 -13.18 -25.75 4.02
CA LEU A 144 -11.85 -25.17 4.11
C LEU A 144 -11.79 -24.26 5.34
N VAL A 145 -10.83 -24.52 6.21
CA VAL A 145 -10.65 -23.79 7.47
C VAL A 145 -9.29 -23.09 7.44
N PRO A 146 -9.22 -21.78 7.74
CA PRO A 146 -7.95 -21.08 7.82
C PRO A 146 -7.08 -21.68 8.94
N MET A 147 -5.81 -21.93 8.63
CA MET A 147 -4.84 -22.47 9.59
C MET A 147 -4.32 -21.36 10.50
N SER A 148 -4.06 -21.71 11.76
CA SER A 148 -3.40 -20.84 12.71
C SER A 148 -1.93 -20.63 12.37
N LYS A 149 -1.32 -19.56 12.90
CA LYS A 149 0.09 -19.23 12.65
C LYS A 149 1.06 -20.34 13.07
N ALA A 150 0.76 -21.07 14.14
CA ALA A 150 1.58 -22.19 14.63
C ALA A 150 1.57 -23.36 13.63
N GLU A 151 0.39 -23.73 13.14
CA GLU A 151 0.21 -24.82 12.18
C GLU A 151 0.88 -24.52 10.83
N VAL A 152 0.76 -23.28 10.36
CA VAL A 152 1.45 -22.83 9.14
C VAL A 152 2.97 -22.95 9.28
N THR A 153 3.51 -22.57 10.42
CA THR A 153 4.96 -22.65 10.69
C THR A 153 5.43 -24.10 10.69
N ALA A 154 4.74 -24.98 11.42
CA ALA A 154 5.05 -26.41 11.44
C ALA A 154 5.01 -27.03 10.03
N LYS A 155 4.01 -26.66 9.22
CA LYS A 155 3.87 -27.17 7.86
C LYS A 155 4.99 -26.69 6.93
N LYS A 156 5.38 -25.42 7.01
CA LYS A 156 6.52 -24.88 6.23
C LYS A 156 7.82 -25.60 6.56
N VAL A 157 8.07 -25.90 7.84
CA VAL A 157 9.27 -26.65 8.27
C VAL A 157 9.26 -28.07 7.69
N GLN A 158 8.12 -28.75 7.71
CA GLN A 158 7.97 -30.07 7.09
C GLN A 158 8.27 -30.05 5.59
N ILE A 159 7.74 -29.06 4.86
CA ILE A 159 7.99 -28.90 3.42
C ILE A 159 9.48 -28.68 3.15
N SER A 160 10.11 -27.77 3.89
CA SER A 160 11.54 -27.48 3.74
C SER A 160 12.43 -28.70 4.00
N ARG A 161 12.11 -29.52 5.01
CA ARG A 161 12.84 -30.76 5.30
C ARG A 161 12.69 -31.81 4.19
N LYS A 162 11.53 -31.88 3.53
CA LYS A 162 11.32 -32.78 2.39
C LYS A 162 12.04 -32.35 1.13
N ALA A 163 12.25 -31.05 0.92
CA ALA A 163 12.93 -30.53 -0.26
C ALA A 163 14.47 -30.69 -0.23
N ASN A 164 15.05 -30.83 0.96
CA ASN A 164 16.50 -30.99 1.17
C ASN A 164 16.95 -32.46 1.28
N ARG A 165 16.08 -33.41 0.93
CA ARG A 165 16.34 -34.85 1.03
C ARG A 165 16.15 -35.49 -0.32
#